data_AF-A0A914EN40-F1
#
_entry.id   AF-A0A914EN40-F1
#
_cell.length_a   1.000
_cell.length_b   1.000
_cell.length_c   1.000
_cell.angle_alpha   90.00
_cell.angle_beta   90.00
_cell.angle_gamma   90.00
#
_symmetry.space_group_name_H-M   'P 1'
#
loop_
_entity.id
_entity.type
_entity.pdbx_description
1 polymer ?
#
loop_
_entity_poly.entity_id
_entity_poly.type
_entity_poly.pdbx_seq_one_letter_code
_entity_poly.pdbx_strand_id
1 'polypeptide(L)' 'MTGKHLVRDVFCKNCNIKIGWMYEYAVDPDQVYKEGCVILERKLLREVEEPNNSLAERWHTLTRTQSTSSVTSSPYSR' A
#
# COMPACT_ATOMS: atom_id res chain seq x y z
N MET A 1 -1.16 9.60 20.25
CA MET A 1 0.32 9.67 20.26
C MET A 1 0.84 8.92 19.04
N THR A 2 1.88 9.37 18.35
CA THR A 2 2.52 8.61 17.28
C THR A 2 3.50 7.60 17.89
N GLY A 3 3.27 6.30 17.65
CA GLY A 3 4.17 5.22 18.10
C GLY A 3 5.53 5.21 17.38
N LYS A 4 6.44 4.32 17.78
CA LYS A 4 7.72 4.09 17.09
C LYS A 4 7.52 3.26 15.83
N HIS A 5 8.11 3.71 14.72
CA HIS A 5 8.01 3.04 13.43
C HIS A 5 9.37 3.01 12.74
N LEU A 6 9.63 1.93 12.01
CA LEU A 6 10.64 1.88 10.96
C LEU A 6 10.01 2.39 9.67
N VAL A 7 10.68 3.34 9.02
CA VAL A 7 10.19 3.98 7.80
C VAL A 7 11.19 3.80 6.66
N ARG A 8 10.67 3.77 5.43
CA ARG A 8 11.46 3.73 4.21
C ARG A 8 11.16 4.94 3.35
N ASP A 9 12.21 5.54 2.79
CA ASP A 9 12.08 6.66 1.86
C ASP A 9 11.42 6.23 0.56
N VAL A 10 10.52 7.07 0.05
CA VAL A 10 9.85 6.87 -1.24
C VAL A 10 10.43 7.84 -2.25
N PHE A 11 10.92 7.30 -3.36
CA PHE A 11 11.54 8.06 -4.44
C PHE A 11 10.69 8.02 -5.70
N CYS A 12 10.64 9.13 -6.42
CA CYS A 12 10.06 9.16 -7.76
C CYS A 12 10.91 8.30 -8.71
N LYS A 13 10.29 7.34 -9.39
CA LYS A 13 10.99 6.42 -10.31
C LYS A 13 11.68 7.13 -11.48
N ASN A 14 11.19 8.30 -11.89
CA ASN A 14 11.68 9.01 -13.07
C ASN A 14 12.86 9.93 -12.75
N CYS A 15 12.86 10.59 -11.59
CA CYS A 15 13.87 11.60 -11.24
C CYS A 15 14.67 11.27 -9.98
N ASN A 16 14.37 10.15 -9.29
CA ASN A 16 15.00 9.72 -8.05
C ASN A 16 14.99 10.77 -6.91
N ILE A 17 14.07 11.73 -6.98
CA ILE A 17 13.84 12.69 -5.90
C ILE A 17 13.00 12.00 -4.82
N LYS A 18 13.39 12.17 -3.56
CA LYS A 18 12.58 11.74 -2.41
C LYS A 18 11.29 12.54 -2.39
N ILE A 19 10.15 11.86 -2.46
CA ILE A 19 8.82 12.47 -2.47
C ILE A 19 8.02 12.20 -1.19
N GLY A 20 8.55 11.38 -0.28
CA GLY A 20 7.87 11.02 0.96
C GLY A 20 8.51 9.83 1.66
N TRP A 21 7.71 9.15 2.49
CA TRP A 21 8.09 7.95 3.23
C TRP A 21 6.91 7.00 3.40
N MET A 22 7.21 5.72 3.62
CA MET A 22 6.24 4.69 3.97
C MET A 22 6.55 4.11 5.35
N TYR A 23 5.52 3.70 6.08
CA TYR A 23 5.71 2.89 7.28
C TYR A 23 6.03 1.46 6.87
N GLU A 24 7.24 0.99 7.19
CA GLU A 24 7.67 -0.38 6.86
C GLU A 24 7.28 -1.34 7.98
N TYR A 25 7.55 -0.97 9.23
CA TYR A 25 7.16 -1.75 10.41
C TYR A 25 6.76 -0.84 11.58
N ALA A 26 5.67 -1.19 12.26
CA ALA A 26 5.28 -0.65 13.54
C ALA A 26 5.88 -1.49 14.67
N VAL A 27 6.40 -0.83 15.70
CA VAL A 27 6.88 -1.55 16.90
C VAL A 27 5.71 -2.00 17.78
N ASP A 28 4.60 -1.26 17.71
CA ASP A 28 3.39 -1.50 18.50
C ASP A 28 2.31 -2.14 17.62
N PRO A 29 1.74 -3.31 18.01
CA PRO A 29 0.69 -3.98 17.25
C PRO A 29 -0.54 -3.09 17.00
N ASP A 30 -0.86 -2.17 17.91
CA ASP A 30 -1.99 -1.27 17.76
C ASP A 30 -1.77 -0.22 16.66
N GLN A 31 -0.57 -0.13 16.09
CA GLN A 31 -0.21 0.78 15.00
C GLN A 31 0.06 0.06 13.66
N VAL A 32 -0.09 -1.27 13.59
CA VAL A 32 0.12 -2.07 12.35
C VAL A 32 -0.78 -1.62 11.20
N TYR A 33 -1.93 -1.02 11.49
CA TYR A 33 -2.81 -0.43 10.47
C TYR A 33 -2.14 0.66 9.62
N LYS A 34 -1.00 1.22 10.05
CA LYS A 34 -0.22 2.20 9.30
C LYS A 34 0.81 1.57 8.38
N GLU A 35 1.19 0.31 8.60
CA GLU A 35 2.19 -0.38 7.77
C GLU A 35 1.73 -0.40 6.31
N GLY A 36 2.66 -0.11 5.39
CA GLY A 36 2.36 0.04 3.97
C GLY A 36 1.71 1.37 3.59
N CYS A 37 1.19 2.17 4.54
CA CYS A 37 0.70 3.52 4.23
C CYS A 37 1.88 4.43 3.82
N VAL A 38 1.63 5.26 2.81
CA VAL A 38 2.59 6.22 2.25
C VAL A 38 2.18 7.64 2.58
N ILE A 39 3.13 8.43 3.07
CA ILE A 39 2.97 9.87 3.27
C ILE A 39 3.82 10.57 2.22
N LEU A 40 3.18 11.43 1.42
CA LEU A 40 3.84 12.18 0.36
C LEU A 40 3.88 13.68 0.70
N GLU A 41 4.96 14.33 0.29
CA GLU A 41 5.13 15.77 0.46
C GLU A 41 4.41 16.53 -0.65
N ARG A 42 3.28 17.17 -0.31
CA ARG A 42 2.46 17.93 -1.27
C ARG A 42 3.24 18.95 -2.10
N LYS A 43 4.27 19.59 -1.51
CA LYS A 43 5.10 20.59 -2.22
C LYS A 43 5.89 20.01 -3.39
N LEU A 44 6.09 18.69 -3.42
CA LEU A 44 6.84 17.97 -4.45
C LEU A 44 5.94 17.32 -5.51
N LEU A 45 4.61 17.48 -5.38
CA LEU A 45 3.62 16.81 -6.22
C LEU A 45 2.64 17.81 -6.84
N ARG A 46 2.11 17.45 -8.01
CA ARG A 46 0.99 18.12 -8.66
C ARG A 46 -0.08 17.07 -8.93
N GLU A 47 -1.26 17.27 -8.35
CA GLU A 47 -2.44 16.45 -8.61
C GLU A 47 -2.94 16.76 -10.04
N VAL A 48 -3.27 15.72 -10.80
CA VAL A 48 -3.80 15.83 -12.16
C VAL A 48 -5.08 15.01 -12.19
N GLU A 49 -6.17 15.62 -12.64
CA GLU A 49 -7.52 15.02 -12.62
C GLU A 49 -7.74 13.99 -13.73
N GLU A 50 -6.85 13.94 -14.72
CA GLU A 50 -6.96 13.03 -15.87
C GLU A 50 -6.47 11.62 -15.53
N PRO A 51 -7.31 10.58 -15.65
CA PRO A 51 -6.92 9.22 -15.36
C PRO A 51 -6.04 8.70 -16.50
N ASN A 52 -4.76 8.47 -16.24
CA ASN A 52 -4.05 7.45 -17.01
C ASN A 52 -4.68 6.10 -16.63
N ASN A 53 -5.69 5.70 -17.41
CA ASN A 53 -6.57 4.55 -17.18
C ASN A 53 -5.79 3.24 -16.90
N SER A 54 -4.54 3.16 -17.35
CA SER A 54 -3.65 2.01 -17.13
C SER A 54 -3.11 1.83 -15.70
N LEU A 55 -3.04 2.89 -14.88
CA LEU A 55 -2.48 2.79 -13.52
C LEU A 55 -3.54 2.56 -12.44
N ALA A 56 -4.76 3.04 -12.65
CA ALA A 56 -5.88 2.84 -11.72
C ALA A 56 -6.26 1.34 -11.61
N GLU A 57 -6.19 0.60 -12.72
CA GLU A 57 -6.54 -0.83 -12.77
C GLU A 57 -5.58 -1.73 -11.97
N ARG A 58 -4.31 -1.32 -11.78
CA ARG A 58 -3.32 -2.13 -11.02
C ARG A 58 -3.57 -2.15 -9.51
N TRP A 59 -4.17 -1.10 -8.95
CA TRP A 59 -4.41 -1.03 -7.50
C TRP A 59 -5.57 -1.93 -7.05
N HIS A 60 -6.58 -2.16 -7.90
CA HIS A 60 -7.69 -3.05 -7.59
C HIS A 60 -7.32 -4.54 -7.62
N THR A 61 -6.28 -4.92 -8.37
CA THR A 61 -5.82 -6.31 -8.43
C THR A 61 -5.02 -6.70 -7.18
N LEU A 62 -4.27 -5.75 -6.58
CA LEU A 62 -3.46 -6.01 -5.39
C LEU A 62 -4.28 -6.03 -4.08
N THR A 63 -5.43 -5.37 -4.04
CA THR A 63 -6.33 -5.40 -2.87
C THR A 63 -7.31 -6.58 -2.89
N ARG A 64 -7.51 -7.24 -4.04
CA ARG A 64 -8.40 -8.40 -4.19
C ARG A 64 -7.75 -9.75 -3.84
N THR A 65 -6.42 -9.85 -3.89
CA THR A 65 -5.71 -11.12 -3.64
C THR A 65 -5.60 -11.53 -2.17
N GLN A 66 -6.13 -10.74 -1.22
CA GLN A 66 -6.20 -11.13 0.21
C GLN A 66 -7.56 -11.69 0.65
N SER A 67 -8.52 -11.86 -0.26
CA SER A 67 -9.80 -12.54 0.03
C SER A 67 -10.04 -13.72 -0.91
N THR A 68 -9.17 -14.72 -0.86
CA THR A 68 -9.52 -16.09 -1.25
C THR A 68 -9.21 -17.05 -0.10
N SER A 69 -10.02 -16.99 0.95
CA SER A 69 -10.20 -18.11 1.85
C SER A 69 -11.48 -18.86 1.46
N SER A 70 -11.31 -20.16 1.21
CA SER A 70 -12.30 -21.26 1.20
C SER A 70 -13.29 -21.34 0.03
N VAL A 71 -12.89 -22.09 -1.01
CA VAL A 71 -13.72 -23.17 -1.56
C VAL A 71 -12.81 -24.35 -1.89
N THR A 72 -12.78 -25.35 -1.00
CA THR A 72 -12.40 -26.71 -1.34
C THR A 72 -13.64 -27.57 -1.18
N SER A 73 -14.38 -27.77 -2.27
CA SER A 73 -15.36 -28.84 -2.37
C SER A 73 -14.60 -30.17 -2.39
N SER A 74 -14.66 -30.93 -1.29
CA SER A 74 -14.20 -32.32 -1.26
C SER A 74 -15.35 -33.24 -1.68
N PRO A 75 -15.20 -34.10 -2.70
CA PRO A 75 -16.16 -35.13 -3.04
C PRO A 75 -15.71 -36.46 -2.43
N TYR A 76 -16.27 -36.86 -1.28
CA TYR A 76 -16.44 -38.25 -0.77
C TYR A 76 -16.99 -38.18 0.68
N SER A 77 -18.28 -38.47 0.93
CA SER A 77 -18.88 -39.77 1.36
C SER A 77 -18.83 -40.07 2.87
N ARG A 78 -19.95 -39.84 3.59
CA ARG A 78 -20.87 -40.83 4.19
C ARG A 78 -21.99 -40.13 4.96
#